data_AF-A0A1S7TRW9-F1
#
_entry.id   AF-A0A1S7TRW9-F1
#
_cell.length_a   1.000
_cell.length_b   1.000
_cell.length_c   1.000
_cell.angle_alpha   90.00
_cell.angle_beta   90.00
_cell.angle_gamma   90.00
#
_symmetry.space_group_name_H-M   'P 1'
#
loop_
_entity.id
_entity.type
_entity.pdbx_description
1 polymer ?
#
loop_
_entity_poly.entity_id
_entity_poly.type
_entity_poly.pdbx_seq_one_letter_code
_entity_poly.pdbx_strand_id
1 'polypeptide(L)'
;MIEDDEPNLVTSGKSKRIVVDGYPFSIDIFRLETDTTWTLEVVDHNNTSHVWDEQFRSDAEARDVAVKAIETEGAPAFMRGNNVIPFRQA
;
A
#
# COMPACT_ATOMS: atom_id res chain seq x y z
N MET A 1 28.60 18.50 13.74
CA MET A 1 27.76 18.03 12.62
C MET A 1 26.72 17.15 13.29
N ILE A 2 25.46 17.59 13.33
CA ILE A 2 24.36 16.69 13.68
C ILE A 2 24.12 15.93 12.38
N GLU A 3 24.35 14.63 12.38
CA GLU A 3 23.85 13.77 11.31
C GLU A 3 22.32 13.89 11.39
N ASP A 4 21.68 14.42 10.33
CA ASP A 4 20.24 14.24 10.14
C ASP A 4 20.04 12.74 9.95
N ASP A 5 19.85 12.01 11.05
CA ASP A 5 19.45 10.60 11.00
C ASP A 5 18.04 10.54 10.40
N GLU A 6 17.97 10.41 9.08
CA GLU A 6 16.72 10.14 8.38
C GLU A 6 16.13 8.84 8.93
N PRO A 7 14.87 8.86 9.40
CA PRO A 7 14.27 7.70 10.05
C PRO A 7 14.18 6.51 9.09
N ASN A 8 14.49 5.31 9.58
CA ASN A 8 14.41 4.10 8.78
C ASN A 8 12.97 3.78 8.34
N LEU A 9 12.82 3.25 7.13
CA LEU A 9 11.56 2.67 6.66
C LEU A 9 11.40 1.24 7.22
N VAL A 10 10.29 1.00 7.90
CA VAL A 10 9.91 -0.31 8.43
C VAL A 10 8.80 -0.90 7.59
N THR A 11 9.06 -2.05 6.94
CA THR A 11 8.04 -2.84 6.24
C THR A 11 7.41 -3.87 7.19
N SER A 12 6.10 -3.99 7.17
CA SER A 12 5.39 -5.00 7.95
C SER A 12 5.56 -6.40 7.34
N GLY A 13 5.65 -7.42 8.21
CA GLY A 13 5.53 -8.83 7.80
C GLY A 13 4.12 -9.25 7.35
N LYS A 14 3.13 -8.35 7.39
CA LYS A 14 1.78 -8.54 6.84
C LYS A 14 1.67 -8.13 5.37
N SER A 15 2.68 -7.46 4.83
CA SER A 15 2.81 -7.22 3.40
C SER A 15 2.81 -8.55 2.66
N LYS A 16 2.10 -8.62 1.53
CA LYS A 16 1.98 -9.86 0.76
C LYS A 16 1.61 -9.59 -0.69
N ARG A 17 1.92 -10.56 -1.55
CA ARG A 17 1.38 -10.62 -2.90
C ARG A 17 0.16 -11.50 -2.96
N ILE A 18 -0.84 -11.07 -3.74
CA ILE A 18 -2.04 -11.85 -4.02
C ILE A 18 -2.34 -11.83 -5.52
N VAL A 19 -3.20 -12.75 -5.95
CA VAL A 19 -3.72 -12.76 -7.32
C VAL A 19 -5.25 -12.76 -7.22
N VAL A 20 -5.89 -11.80 -7.87
CA VAL A 20 -7.36 -11.68 -7.96
C VAL A 20 -7.74 -11.54 -9.42
N ASP A 21 -8.69 -12.35 -9.88
CA ASP A 21 -9.12 -12.43 -11.29
C ASP A 21 -7.97 -12.61 -12.30
N GLY A 22 -6.88 -13.28 -11.89
CA GLY A 22 -5.69 -13.49 -12.72
C GLY A 22 -4.70 -12.31 -12.73
N TYR A 23 -5.00 -11.21 -12.03
CA TYR A 23 -4.13 -10.05 -11.91
C TYR A 23 -3.32 -10.09 -10.61
N PRO A 24 -1.98 -9.99 -10.67
CA PRO A 24 -1.16 -9.90 -9.47
C PRO A 24 -1.23 -8.51 -8.85
N PHE A 25 -1.29 -8.47 -7.50
CA PHE A 25 -1.20 -7.26 -6.69
C PHE A 25 -0.12 -7.43 -5.61
N SER A 26 0.63 -6.37 -5.35
CA SER A 26 1.47 -6.23 -4.16
C SER A 26 0.72 -5.42 -3.12
N ILE A 27 0.55 -5.95 -1.91
CA ILE A 27 0.03 -5.22 -0.76
C ILE A 27 1.24 -4.90 0.11
N ASP A 28 1.62 -3.64 0.12
CA ASP A 28 2.80 -3.11 0.80
C ASP A 28 2.37 -2.24 1.97
N ILE A 29 2.81 -2.62 3.17
CA ILE A 29 2.44 -1.95 4.42
C ILE A 29 3.72 -1.53 5.11
N PHE A 30 3.87 -0.22 5.31
CA PHE A 30 5.11 0.36 5.82
C PHE A 30 4.87 1.59 6.68
N ARG A 31 5.88 1.99 7.43
CA ARG A 31 5.91 3.23 8.22
C ARG A 31 7.34 3.68 8.42
N LEU A 32 7.56 4.93 8.83
CA LEU A 32 8.85 5.32 9.41
C LEU A 32 8.98 4.71 10.81
N GLU A 33 10.20 4.39 11.23
CA GLU A 33 10.45 3.78 12.54
C GLU A 33 9.99 4.65 13.71
N THR A 34 9.90 5.96 13.48
CA THR A 34 9.40 6.97 14.42
C THR A 34 7.88 7.06 14.46
N ASP A 35 7.18 6.55 13.45
CA ASP A 35 5.72 6.63 13.35
C ASP A 35 5.04 5.48 14.09
N THR A 36 3.81 5.70 14.55
CA THR A 36 3.03 4.66 15.26
C THR A 36 1.93 4.04 14.40
N THR A 37 1.67 4.62 13.23
CA THR A 37 0.66 4.23 12.27
C THR A 37 1.30 3.72 10.99
N TRP A 38 0.55 2.92 10.23
CA TRP A 38 0.98 2.25 9.01
C TRP A 38 0.34 2.89 7.79
N THR A 39 1.16 3.10 6.77
CA THR A 39 0.73 3.42 5.41
C THR A 39 0.43 2.12 4.67
N LEU A 40 -0.64 2.13 3.89
CA LEU A 40 -1.03 1.05 2.99
C LEU A 40 -0.86 1.51 1.55
N GLU A 41 -0.12 0.72 0.78
CA GLU A 41 0.02 0.85 -0.66
C GLU A 41 -0.37 -0.49 -1.31
N VAL A 42 -1.14 -0.41 -2.40
CA VAL A 42 -1.39 -1.53 -3.27
C VAL A 42 -0.82 -1.21 -4.65
N VAL A 43 0.09 -2.04 -5.14
CA VAL A 43 0.67 -1.93 -6.48
C VAL A 43 0.05 -2.98 -7.40
N ASP A 44 -0.54 -2.53 -8.50
CA ASP A 44 -1.13 -3.44 -9.49
C ASP A 44 -0.11 -3.95 -10.54
N HIS A 45 -0.57 -4.80 -11.45
CA HIS A 45 0.28 -5.40 -12.48
C HIS A 45 0.85 -4.41 -13.51
N ASN A 46 0.29 -3.19 -13.58
CA ASN A 46 0.80 -2.10 -14.42
C ASN A 46 1.78 -1.22 -13.65
N ASN A 47 2.15 -1.62 -12.42
CA ASN A 47 2.97 -0.84 -11.50
C ASN A 47 2.32 0.50 -11.11
N THR A 48 0.98 0.54 -11.11
CA THR A 48 0.22 1.69 -10.59
C THR A 48 0.07 1.53 -9.07
N SER A 49 0.41 2.60 -8.36
CA SER A 49 0.31 2.68 -6.90
C SER A 49 -1.06 3.24 -6.50
N HIS A 50 -1.74 2.48 -5.65
CA HIS A 50 -3.01 2.83 -5.02
C HIS A 50 -2.75 3.00 -3.52
N VAL A 51 -2.78 4.23 -3.04
CA VAL A 51 -2.45 4.58 -1.65
C VAL A 51 -3.69 5.13 -0.95
N TRP A 52 -3.85 4.78 0.33
CA TRP A 52 -4.92 5.31 1.17
C TRP A 52 -4.46 6.58 1.89
N ASP A 53 -5.33 7.58 1.95
CA ASP A 53 -5.08 8.81 2.72
C ASP A 53 -5.09 8.53 4.23
N GLU A 54 -5.93 7.59 4.68
CA GLU A 54 -5.95 7.15 6.07
C GLU A 54 -4.78 6.21 6.40
N GLN A 55 -4.13 6.48 7.52
CA GLN A 55 -3.17 5.56 8.11
C GLN A 55 -3.84 4.62 9.12
N PHE A 56 -3.27 3.43 9.27
CA PHE A 56 -3.82 2.35 10.09
C PHE A 56 -3.05 2.17 11.40
N ARG A 57 -3.73 1.86 12.50
CA ARG A 57 -3.03 1.53 13.77
C ARG A 57 -2.48 0.10 13.77
N SER A 58 -3.03 -0.78 12.94
CA SER A 58 -2.62 -2.16 12.81
C SER A 58 -2.27 -2.50 11.37
N ASP A 59 -1.15 -3.18 11.16
CA ASP A 59 -0.77 -3.72 9.87
C ASP A 59 -1.73 -4.82 9.37
N ALA A 60 -2.32 -5.58 10.28
CA ALA A 60 -3.36 -6.55 9.95
C ALA A 60 -4.63 -5.86 9.43
N GLU A 61 -5.03 -4.74 10.04
CA GLU A 61 -6.16 -3.93 9.57
C GLU A 61 -5.91 -3.36 8.18
N ALA A 62 -4.74 -2.76 7.95
CA ALA A 62 -4.32 -2.26 6.63
C ALA A 62 -4.42 -3.36 5.56
N ARG A 63 -3.87 -4.55 5.85
CA ARG A 63 -3.93 -5.69 4.94
C ARG A 63 -5.37 -6.12 4.64
N ASP A 64 -6.21 -6.20 5.68
CA ASP A 64 -7.59 -6.66 5.53
C ASP A 64 -8.43 -5.67 4.72
N VAL A 65 -8.18 -4.37 4.86
CA VAL A 65 -8.77 -3.31 4.01
C VAL A 65 -8.35 -3.49 2.55
N ALA A 66 -7.05 -3.68 2.28
CA ALA A 66 -6.56 -3.88 0.91
C ALA A 66 -7.21 -5.10 0.23
N VAL A 67 -7.19 -6.25 0.92
CA VAL A 67 -7.78 -7.49 0.38
C VAL A 67 -9.27 -7.30 0.13
N LYS A 68 -10.00 -6.73 1.10
CA LYS A 68 -11.44 -6.51 0.96
C LYS A 68 -11.77 -5.55 -0.18
N ALA A 69 -11.00 -4.47 -0.38
CA ALA A 69 -11.24 -3.53 -1.47
C ALA A 69 -11.08 -4.21 -2.84
N ILE A 70 -9.97 -4.92 -3.06
CA ILE A 70 -9.69 -5.64 -4.31
C ILE A 70 -10.77 -6.69 -4.59
N GLU A 71 -11.16 -7.47 -3.57
CA GLU A 71 -12.18 -8.52 -3.72
C GLU A 71 -13.60 -7.96 -3.92
N THR A 72 -13.94 -6.84 -3.27
CA THR A 72 -15.29 -6.25 -3.36
C THR A 72 -15.50 -5.53 -4.69
N GLU A 73 -14.49 -4.81 -5.17
CA GLU A 73 -14.56 -4.10 -6.45
C GLU A 73 -14.33 -5.04 -7.64
N GLY A 74 -13.53 -6.09 -7.45
CA GLY A 74 -13.00 -6.92 -8.52
C GLY A 74 -11.77 -6.26 -9.16
N ALA A 75 -10.80 -7.08 -9.59
CA ALA A 75 -9.49 -6.55 -10.00
C ALA A 75 -9.57 -5.52 -11.15
N PRO A 76 -10.35 -5.73 -12.23
CA PRO A 76 -10.44 -4.74 -13.31
C PRO A 76 -11.05 -3.40 -12.89
N ALA A 77 -11.95 -3.39 -11.89
CA ALA A 77 -12.57 -2.16 -11.40
C ALA A 77 -11.63 -1.43 -10.43
N PHE A 78 -11.01 -2.16 -9.51
CA PHE A 78 -10.03 -1.63 -8.56
C PHE A 78 -8.89 -0.89 -9.27
N MET A 79 -8.30 -1.49 -10.30
CA MET A 79 -7.22 -0.86 -11.08
C MET A 79 -7.63 0.41 -11.84
N ARG A 80 -8.93 0.61 -12.08
CA ARG A 80 -9.47 1.81 -12.75
C ARG A 80 -9.92 2.88 -11.76
N GLY A 81 -9.93 2.58 -10.47
CA GLY A 81 -10.45 3.45 -9.41
C GLY A 81 -9.68 4.77 -9.28
N ASN A 82 -10.29 5.73 -8.61
CA ASN A 82 -9.76 7.09 -8.43
C ASN A 82 -8.62 7.20 -7.39
N ASN A 83 -8.11 6.08 -6.84
CA ASN A 83 -7.02 6.07 -5.85
C ASN A 83 -5.62 6.09 -6.49
N VAL A 84 -5.52 6.53 -7.74
CA VAL A 84 -4.24 6.61 -8.47
C VAL A 84 -3.52 7.90 -8.07
N ILE A 85 -2.36 7.77 -7.42
CA ILE A 85 -1.40 8.88 -7.32
C ILE A 85 -0.42 8.73 -8.50
N PRO A 86 -0.57 9.51 -9.60
CA PRO A 86 0.42 9.49 -10.66
C PRO A 86 1.74 10.06 -10.14
N PHE A 87 2.82 9.28 -10.26
CA PHE A 87 4.16 9.77 -9.97
C PHE A 87 4.47 10.92 -10.94
N ARG A 88 4.79 12.12 -10.43
CA ARG A 88 5.29 13.21 -11.27
C ARG A 88 6.65 12.77 -11.85
N GLN A 89 6.71 12.56 -13.16
CA GLN A 89 7.99 12.52 -13.86
C GLN A 89 8.53 13.95 -13.95
N ALA A 90 9.77 14.13 -13.49
CA ALA A 90 10.53 15.37 -13.61
C ALA A 90 10.95 15.65 -15.05
#